data_AF-A0A2R6FKF5-F1
#
_entry.id   AF-A0A2R6FKF5-F1
#
_cell.length_a   1.000
_cell.length_b   1.000
_cell.length_c   1.000
_cell.angle_alpha   90.00
_cell.angle_beta   90.00
_cell.angle_gamma   90.00
#
_symmetry.space_group_name_H-M   'P 1'
#
loop_
_entity.id
_entity.type
_entity.pdbx_description
1 polymer ?
#
loop_
_entity_poly.entity_id
_entity_poly.type
_entity_poly.pdbx_seq_one_letter_code
_entity_poly.pdbx_strand_id
1 'polypeptide(L)' 'MVRYLVLGFLFTVWGVVMAWKPYRLAKFEEQIDAIGSKRRSTKVEPADWKVTLTRRLGPVLSFLGLLLMGLAYGS' A
#
# COMPACT_ATOMS: atom_id res chain seq x y z
N MET A 1 -23.69 6.32 1.42
CA MET A 1 -23.17 6.01 2.76
C MET A 1 -22.31 4.73 2.85
N VAL A 2 -22.85 3.50 2.93
CA VAL A 2 -22.07 2.27 3.26
C VAL A 2 -20.86 2.02 2.33
N ARG A 3 -21.01 2.25 1.02
CA ARG A 3 -19.90 2.10 0.05
C ARG A 3 -18.65 2.91 0.41
N TYR A 4 -18.84 4.15 0.88
CA TYR A 4 -17.74 5.05 1.22
C TYR A 4 -17.04 4.63 2.51
N LEU A 5 -17.78 4.09 3.48
CA LEU A 5 -17.20 3.54 4.70
C LEU A 5 -16.31 2.32 4.40
N VAL A 6 -16.79 1.41 3.55
CA VAL A 6 -16.02 0.21 3.16
C VAL A 6 -14.76 0.60 2.40
N LEU A 7 -14.88 1.43 1.35
CA LEU A 7 -13.72 1.85 0.55
C LEU A 7 -12.72 2.66 1.39
N GLY A 8 -13.22 3.58 2.22
CA GLY A 8 -12.40 4.39 3.09
C GLY A 8 -11.64 3.55 4.11
N PHE A 9 -12.31 2.58 4.76
CA PHE A 9 -11.67 1.65 5.67
C PHE A 9 -10.55 0.84 4.99
N LEU A 10 -10.82 0.28 3.80
CA LEU A 10 -9.82 -0.49 3.04
C LEU A 10 -8.58 0.36 2.70
N PHE A 11 -8.80 1.60 2.25
CA PHE A 11 -7.71 2.52 1.91
C PHE A 11 -6.90 2.91 3.15
N THR A 12 -7.57 3.16 4.28
CA THR A 12 -6.91 3.45 5.55
C THR A 12 -6.07 2.28 6.03
N VAL A 13 -6.62 1.07 6.06
CA VAL A 13 -5.85 -0.12 6.49
C VAL A 13 -4.67 -0.37 5.55
N TRP A 14 -4.89 -0.31 4.23
CA TRP A 14 -3.81 -0.53 3.26
C TRP A 14 -2.69 0.51 3.38
N GLY A 15 -3.05 1.80 3.49
CA GLY A 15 -2.08 2.88 3.68
C GLY A 15 -1.26 2.72 4.97
N VAL A 16 -1.88 2.27 6.06
CA VAL A 16 -1.18 1.99 7.33
C VAL A 16 -0.19 0.83 7.15
N VAL A 17 -0.58 -0.24 6.46
CA VAL A 17 0.34 -1.38 6.18
C VAL A 17 1.53 -0.93 5.33
N MET A 18 1.30 -0.08 4.31
CA MET A 18 2.36 0.53 3.49
C MET A 18 3.33 1.37 4.32
N ALA A 19 2.82 2.19 5.24
CA ALA A 19 3.65 3.01 6.12
C ALA A 19 4.43 2.18 7.15
N TRP A 20 3.81 1.12 7.69
CA TRP A 20 4.39 0.31 8.77
C TRP A 20 5.42 -0.70 8.26
N LYS A 21 5.18 -1.34 7.11
CA LYS A 21 6.06 -2.39 6.57
C LYS A 21 6.45 -2.13 5.09
N PRO A 22 7.01 -0.95 4.77
CA PRO A 22 7.28 -0.56 3.40
C PRO A 22 8.27 -1.50 2.70
N TYR A 23 9.29 -1.97 3.42
CA TYR A 23 10.29 -2.88 2.86
C TYR A 23 9.69 -4.25 2.49
N ARG A 24 8.80 -4.81 3.32
CA ARG A 24 8.18 -6.11 3.02
C ARG A 24 7.26 -6.03 1.81
N LEU A 25 6.50 -4.94 1.69
CA LEU A 25 5.62 -4.71 0.55
C LEU A 25 6.41 -4.47 -0.74
N ALA A 26 7.39 -3.58 -0.72
CA ALA A 26 8.25 -3.35 -1.88
C ALA A 26 8.99 -4.63 -2.31
N LYS A 27 9.43 -5.47 -1.35
CA LYS A 27 10.05 -6.77 -1.65
C LYS A 27 9.06 -7.75 -2.28
N PHE A 28 7.83 -7.78 -1.80
CA PHE A 28 6.79 -8.65 -2.36
C PHE A 28 6.43 -8.23 -3.80
N GLU A 29 6.30 -6.93 -4.06
CA GLU A 29 6.09 -6.39 -5.42
C GLU A 29 7.23 -6.80 -6.36
N GLU A 30 8.48 -6.65 -5.93
CA GLU A 30 9.66 -7.08 -6.69
C GLU A 30 9.72 -8.60 -6.90
N GLN A 31 9.24 -9.39 -5.94
CA GLN A 31 9.14 -10.84 -6.08
C GLN A 31 8.12 -11.25 -7.13
N ILE A 32 6.99 -10.53 -7.21
CA ILE A 32 5.97 -10.71 -8.23
C ILE A 32 6.51 -10.30 -9.60
N ASP A 33 7.16 -9.13 -9.69
CA ASP A 33 7.79 -8.63 -10.93
C ASP A 33 8.87 -9.59 -11.45
N ALA A 34 9.52 -10.32 -10.55
CA ALA A 34 10.53 -11.32 -10.90
C ALA A 34 9.97 -12.70 -11.32
N ILE A 35 8.65 -12.93 -11.26
CA ILE A 35 8.04 -14.18 -11.74
C ILE A 35 8.31 -14.32 -13.24
N GLY A 36 8.95 -15.42 -13.64
CA GLY A 36 9.40 -15.65 -15.02
C GLY A 36 10.83 -15.20 -15.32
N SER A 37 11.51 -14.54 -14.39
CA SER A 37 12.94 -14.26 -14.48
C SER A 37 13.78 -15.51 -14.20
N LYS A 38 14.95 -15.63 -14.83
CA LYS A 38 15.95 -16.66 -14.48
C LYS A 38 16.57 -16.44 -13.08
N ARG A 39 16.34 -15.28 -12.46
CA ARG A 39 16.77 -15.00 -11.08
C ARG A 39 15.82 -15.67 -10.09
N ARG A 40 16.38 -16.22 -9.00
CA ARG A 40 15.57 -16.80 -7.92
C ARG A 40 14.78 -15.69 -7.23
N SER A 41 13.45 -15.68 -7.39
CA SER A 41 12.53 -14.67 -6.82
C SER A 41 12.75 -14.45 -5.31
N THR A 42 13.06 -15.50 -4.54
CA THR A 42 13.31 -15.37 -3.09
C THR A 42 14.56 -14.57 -2.70
N LYS A 43 15.48 -14.33 -3.65
CA LYS A 43 16.71 -13.52 -3.43
C LYS A 43 16.57 -12.08 -3.93
N VAL A 44 15.39 -11.67 -4.40
CA VAL A 44 15.17 -10.33 -4.90
C VAL A 44 15.04 -9.38 -3.71
N GLU A 45 15.86 -8.34 -3.72
CA GLU A 45 15.87 -7.25 -2.74
C GLU A 45 15.21 -6.02 -3.38
N PRO A 46 14.34 -5.30 -2.64
CA PRO A 46 13.69 -4.13 -3.20
C PRO A 46 14.66 -2.98 -3.36
N ALA A 47 14.49 -2.20 -4.42
CA ALA A 47 15.22 -0.96 -4.59
C ALA A 47 14.80 0.06 -3.50
N ASP A 48 15.78 0.82 -2.97
CA ASP A 48 15.55 1.81 -1.91
C ASP A 48 14.49 2.85 -2.29
N TRP A 49 14.41 3.20 -3.57
CA TRP A 49 13.39 4.14 -4.08
C TRP A 49 11.98 3.55 -4.01
N LYS A 50 11.78 2.24 -4.25
CA LYS A 50 10.46 1.58 -4.08
C LYS A 50 10.06 1.52 -2.62
N VAL A 51 11.01 1.24 -1.72
CA VAL A 51 10.76 1.26 -0.27
C VAL A 51 10.35 2.67 0.18
N THR A 52 11.06 3.69 -0.29
CA THR A 52 10.77 5.09 0.02
C THR A 52 9.41 5.52 -0.52
N LEU A 53 9.10 5.14 -1.76
CA LEU A 53 7.80 5.42 -2.39
C LEU A 53 6.66 4.75 -1.60
N THR A 54 6.79 3.47 -1.28
CA THR A 54 5.80 2.71 -0.49
C THR A 54 5.57 3.38 0.86
N ARG A 55 6.65 3.78 1.55
CA ARG A 55 6.56 4.47 2.84
C ARG A 55 5.85 5.82 2.73
N ARG A 56 6.06 6.58 1.66
CA ARG A 56 5.44 7.91 1.46
C ARG A 56 3.99 7.82 0.98
N LEU A 57 3.67 6.84 0.14
CA LEU A 57 2.30 6.62 -0.33
C LEU A 57 1.39 6.11 0.80
N GLY A 58 1.92 5.39 1.78
CA GLY A 58 1.14 4.89 2.92
C GLY A 58 0.33 5.98 3.63
N PRO A 59 0.96 7.04 4.20
CA PRO A 59 0.24 8.14 4.83
C PRO A 59 -0.75 8.86 3.92
N VAL A 60 -0.39 9.05 2.63
CA VAL A 60 -1.26 9.69 1.64
C VAL A 60 -2.54 8.85 1.44
N LEU A 61 -2.39 7.55 1.24
CA LEU A 61 -3.52 6.64 1.05
C LEU A 61 -4.35 6.49 2.33
N SER A 62 -3.69 6.46 3.49
CA SER A 62 -4.37 6.44 4.78
C SER A 62 -5.28 7.64 4.96
N PHE A 63 -4.76 8.82 4.64
CA PHE A 63 -5.49 10.08 4.70
C PHE A 63 -6.67 10.11 3.72
N LEU A 64 -6.46 9.66 2.48
CA LEU A 64 -7.54 9.52 1.49
C LEU A 64 -8.65 8.60 1.97
N GLY A 65 -8.30 7.48 2.63
CA GLY A 65 -9.28 6.58 3.23
C GLY A 65 -10.13 7.24 4.31
N LEU A 66 -9.49 8.00 5.21
CA LEU A 66 -10.20 8.75 6.25
C LEU A 66 -11.11 9.83 5.67
N LEU A 67 -10.66 10.52 4.62
CA LEU A 67 -11.47 11.51 3.91
C LEU A 67 -12.73 10.87 3.30
N LEU A 68 -12.59 9.70 2.65
CA LEU A 68 -13.73 8.95 2.12
C LEU A 68 -14.71 8.53 3.21
N MET A 69 -14.22 8.11 4.39
CA MET A 69 -15.09 7.79 5.52
C MET A 69 -15.82 9.04 6.02
N GLY A 70 -15.14 10.19 6.11
CA GLY A 70 -15.75 11.47 6.49
C GLY A 70 -16.86 11.90 5.53
N LEU A 71 -16.64 11.76 4.22
CA LEU A 71 -17.66 12.05 3.20
C LEU A 71 -18.90 11.16 3.34
N ALA A 72 -18.76 9.93 3.86
CA ALA A 72 -19.90 9.05 4.08
C ALA A 72 -20.92 9.59 5.08
N TYR A 73 -20.50 10.42 6.03
CA TYR A 73 -21.36 11.06 7.03
C TYR A 73 -22.00 12.36 6.54
N GLY A 74 -21.47 12.95 5.46
CA GLY A 74 -22.00 14.16 4.83
C GLY A 74 -22.92 13.90 3.62
N SER A 75 -23.12 12.63 3.25
CA SER A 75 -23.94 12.17 2.10
C SER A 75 -25.17 11.41 2.56
#